data_AF-A0A3N5VR35-F1
#
_entry.id   AF-A0A3N5VR35-F1
#
_cell.length_a   1.000
_cell.length_b   1.000
_cell.length_c   1.000
_cell.angle_alpha   90.00
_cell.angle_beta   90.00
_cell.angle_gamma   90.00
#
_symmetry.space_group_name_H-M   'P 1'
#
loop_
_entity.id
_entity.type
_entity.pdbx_description
1 polymer ?
#
loop_
_entity_poly.entity_id
_entity_poly.type
_entity_poly.pdbx_seq_one_letter_code
_entity_poly.pdbx_strand_id
1 'polypeptide(L)'
;MVRFGDRREELRAQATYLRLMWAGTYSLGKLLATSAGDVRRLRQLGPSEEQNVRPPRRYDLPPYAPGMRFCTSREKYLRPTRYCNPRAPEVVAMAHALGAYQVSDAEFAMAAFEFAKEKLVLEILPFDGVEDTLRRGTGTCFHLISVFIALCRSAGIKARYKMFAMSMIQAWQDGLSVDPLVKKWYDSLGYFMIEGEGEALVDGRWVVAHVGPSAERQAAGGIPITRFGEDALGIWFFARPGTIMRMESVPLGLGAGSRLLQRIAPGSMKRVSLSVLKQIERGRQVIQEAGGVQAYDAKVRSARGPQTPEVELIARPEIVFVE
;
A
#
# COMPACT_ATOMS: atom_id res chain seq x y z
N MET A 1 -24.29 -1.87 -15.67
CA MET A 1 -23.84 -1.21 -16.92
C MET A 1 -22.65 -0.33 -16.57
N VAL A 2 -21.42 -0.70 -16.95
CA VAL A 2 -20.21 0.10 -16.63
C VAL A 2 -20.26 1.36 -17.49
N ARG A 3 -20.33 2.55 -16.89
CA ARG A 3 -20.34 3.83 -17.63
C ARG A 3 -19.06 3.91 -18.48
N PHE A 4 -19.17 4.34 -19.74
CA PHE A 4 -18.05 4.37 -20.70
C PHE A 4 -16.79 5.10 -20.19
N GLY A 5 -16.93 6.11 -19.32
CA GLY A 5 -15.81 6.82 -18.69
C GLY A 5 -14.94 5.94 -17.78
N ASP A 6 -15.56 5.01 -17.08
CA ASP A 6 -14.95 4.16 -16.05
C ASP A 6 -14.02 3.08 -16.64
N ARG A 7 -14.25 2.69 -17.91
CA ARG A 7 -13.31 1.84 -18.68
C ARG A 7 -12.10 2.62 -19.18
N ARG A 8 -12.28 3.87 -19.61
CA ARG A 8 -11.18 4.70 -20.12
C ARG A 8 -10.18 5.04 -19.02
N GLU A 9 -10.65 5.31 -17.81
CA GLU A 9 -9.79 5.54 -16.65
C GLU A 9 -8.96 4.32 -16.29
N GLU A 10 -9.57 3.13 -16.23
CA GLU A 10 -8.86 1.88 -15.95
C GLU A 10 -7.77 1.61 -17.01
N LEU A 11 -8.09 1.79 -18.30
CA LEU A 11 -7.12 1.62 -19.38
C LEU A 11 -5.97 2.63 -19.30
N ARG A 12 -6.25 3.89 -18.96
CA ARG A 12 -5.22 4.91 -18.74
C ARG A 12 -4.32 4.54 -17.57
N ALA A 13 -4.89 4.09 -16.45
CA ALA A 13 -4.14 3.66 -15.28
C ALA A 13 -3.21 2.47 -15.60
N GLN A 14 -3.73 1.45 -16.30
CA GLN A 14 -2.92 0.31 -16.74
C GLN A 14 -1.81 0.74 -17.72
N ALA A 15 -2.10 1.66 -18.66
CA ALA A 15 -1.10 2.18 -19.58
C ALA A 15 0.01 2.96 -18.86
N THR A 16 -0.34 3.79 -17.87
CA THR A 16 0.64 4.49 -17.02
C THR A 16 1.49 3.50 -16.26
N TYR A 17 0.89 2.48 -15.62
CA TYR A 17 1.63 1.43 -14.91
C TYR A 17 2.60 0.69 -15.83
N LEU A 18 2.14 0.25 -17.02
CA LEU A 18 2.99 -0.46 -17.97
C LEU A 18 4.16 0.40 -18.46
N ARG A 19 3.95 1.69 -18.71
CA ARG A 19 5.03 2.62 -19.07
C ARG A 19 6.08 2.73 -17.98
N LEU A 20 5.66 2.86 -16.72
CA LEU A 20 6.56 2.88 -15.56
C LEU A 20 7.34 1.55 -15.48
N MET A 21 6.66 0.41 -15.53
CA MET A 21 7.31 -0.89 -15.44
C MET A 21 8.29 -1.18 -16.58
N TRP A 22 7.98 -0.75 -17.80
CA TRP A 22 8.89 -0.88 -18.95
C TRP A 22 10.17 -0.08 -18.76
N ALA A 23 10.05 1.18 -18.31
CA ALA A 23 11.22 2.00 -17.98
C ALA A 23 12.06 1.33 -16.86
N GLY A 24 11.39 0.85 -15.80
CA GLY A 24 11.99 0.09 -14.70
C GLY A 24 12.77 -1.13 -15.15
N THR A 25 12.16 -1.94 -16.02
CA THR A 25 12.74 -3.20 -16.52
C THR A 25 13.95 -2.96 -17.41
N TYR A 26 13.89 -1.95 -18.29
CA TYR A 26 15.02 -1.59 -19.15
C TYR A 26 16.22 -1.12 -18.33
N SER A 27 15.99 -0.28 -17.32
CA SER A 27 17.03 0.18 -16.39
C SER A 27 17.66 -0.98 -15.61
N LEU A 28 16.84 -1.86 -15.05
CA LEU A 28 17.31 -3.04 -14.33
C LEU A 28 18.08 -3.99 -15.25
N GLY A 29 17.60 -4.23 -16.47
CA GLY A 29 18.28 -5.06 -17.46
C GLY A 29 19.67 -4.54 -17.81
N LYS A 30 19.80 -3.22 -18.01
CA LYS A 30 21.10 -2.57 -18.24
C LYS A 30 22.03 -2.77 -17.04
N LEU A 31 21.53 -2.57 -15.82
CA LEU A 31 22.33 -2.71 -14.61
C LEU A 31 22.79 -4.15 -14.37
N LEU A 32 21.88 -5.13 -14.55
CA LEU A 32 22.20 -6.56 -14.43
C LEU A 32 23.24 -7.00 -15.48
N ALA A 33 23.18 -6.45 -16.70
CA ALA A 33 24.15 -6.74 -17.75
C ALA A 33 25.54 -6.15 -17.46
N THR A 34 25.63 -5.05 -16.71
CA THR A 34 26.89 -4.36 -16.43
C THR A 34 27.50 -4.65 -15.06
N SER A 35 26.84 -5.44 -14.20
CA SER A 35 27.20 -5.52 -12.77
C SER A 35 27.00 -6.91 -12.16
N ALA A 36 27.67 -7.93 -12.70
CA ALA A 36 27.58 -9.33 -12.22
C ALA A 36 27.92 -9.52 -10.73
N GLY A 37 28.83 -8.72 -10.17
CA GLY A 37 29.17 -8.74 -8.73
C GLY A 37 28.02 -8.28 -7.83
N ASP A 38 27.25 -7.29 -8.26
CA ASP A 38 26.09 -6.77 -7.52
C ASP A 38 24.95 -7.80 -7.51
N VAL A 39 24.75 -8.53 -8.62
CA VAL A 39 23.78 -9.64 -8.69
C VAL A 39 24.08 -10.73 -7.67
N ARG A 40 25.36 -11.06 -7.44
CA ARG A 40 25.76 -12.05 -6.44
C ARG A 40 25.42 -11.60 -5.02
N ARG A 41 25.61 -10.31 -4.70
CA ARG A 41 25.24 -9.69 -3.40
C ARG A 41 23.73 -9.60 -3.18
N LEU A 42 22.94 -9.42 -4.24
CA LEU A 42 21.47 -9.42 -4.16
C LEU A 42 20.89 -10.80 -3.84
N ARG A 43 21.58 -11.87 -4.24
CA ARG A 43 21.17 -13.27 -4.02
C ARG A 43 21.53 -13.82 -2.66
N GLN A 44 22.74 -13.50 -2.17
CA GLN A 44 23.29 -14.11 -0.96
C GLN A 44 22.89 -13.30 0.29
N LEU A 45 22.50 -14.01 1.34
CA LEU A 45 22.48 -13.48 2.70
C LEU A 45 23.90 -13.61 3.27
N GLY A 46 24.37 -12.60 3.97
CA GLY A 46 25.64 -12.67 4.68
C GLY A 46 25.59 -13.73 5.80
N PRO A 47 26.71 -14.39 6.15
CA PRO A 47 26.76 -15.39 7.22
C PRO A 47 26.42 -14.84 8.62
N SER A 48 26.42 -13.51 8.80
CA SER A 48 26.05 -12.81 10.03
C SER A 48 24.63 -12.22 10.02
N GLU A 49 23.86 -12.42 8.94
CA GLU A 49 22.50 -11.88 8.85
C GLU A 49 21.53 -12.82 9.57
N GLU A 50 20.88 -12.31 10.64
CA GLU A 50 19.88 -13.00 11.45
C GLU A 50 18.88 -13.79 10.58
N GLN A 51 18.56 -15.02 11.00
CA GLN A 51 17.53 -15.80 10.32
C GLN A 51 16.18 -15.06 10.43
N ASN A 52 15.65 -14.65 9.29
CA ASN A 52 14.32 -14.03 9.20
C ASN A 52 13.25 -15.05 9.58
N VAL A 53 12.77 -14.98 10.82
CA VAL A 53 11.56 -15.66 11.27
C VAL A 53 10.39 -14.71 11.02
N ARG A 54 9.46 -15.13 10.15
CA ARG A 54 8.21 -14.40 9.91
C ARG A 54 7.51 -14.17 11.25
N PRO A 55 7.06 -12.94 11.56
CA PRO A 55 6.35 -12.70 12.81
C PRO A 55 5.03 -13.48 12.85
N PRO A 56 4.60 -13.93 14.04
CA PRO A 56 3.29 -14.54 14.18
C PRO A 56 2.19 -13.53 13.84
N ARG A 57 1.04 -14.06 13.39
CA ARG A 57 -0.16 -13.27 13.13
C ARG A 57 -0.63 -12.58 14.42
N ARG A 58 -1.02 -11.30 14.34
CA ARG A 58 -1.41 -10.46 15.50
C ARG A 58 -2.91 -10.52 15.84
N TYR A 59 -3.61 -11.50 15.31
CA TYR A 59 -5.06 -11.66 15.43
C TYR A 59 -5.46 -13.12 15.26
N ASP A 60 -6.63 -13.46 15.77
CA ASP A 60 -7.28 -14.73 15.49
C ASP A 60 -8.14 -14.63 14.24
N LEU A 61 -8.08 -15.66 13.41
CA LEU A 61 -8.90 -15.73 12.22
C LEU A 61 -10.28 -16.27 12.64
N PRO A 62 -11.36 -15.49 12.53
CA PRO A 62 -12.68 -15.93 12.95
C PRO A 62 -13.15 -17.09 12.06
N PRO A 63 -13.91 -18.04 12.63
CA PRO A 63 -14.46 -19.15 11.86
C PRO A 63 -15.53 -18.65 10.90
N TYR A 64 -15.55 -19.20 9.69
CA TYR A 64 -16.64 -18.99 8.75
C TYR A 64 -17.85 -19.87 9.11
N ALA A 65 -19.04 -19.28 9.08
CA ALA A 65 -20.30 -20.02 9.22
C ALA A 65 -21.11 -19.95 7.91
N PRO A 66 -21.69 -21.08 7.45
CA PRO A 66 -22.65 -21.06 6.35
C PRO A 66 -23.80 -20.08 6.63
N GLY A 67 -24.12 -19.22 5.65
CA GLY A 67 -25.18 -18.22 5.78
C GLY A 67 -24.71 -16.84 6.23
N MET A 68 -23.42 -16.65 6.57
CA MET A 68 -22.86 -15.31 6.74
C MET A 68 -23.10 -14.48 5.48
N ARG A 69 -23.76 -13.32 5.64
CA ARG A 69 -24.07 -12.40 4.53
C ARG A 69 -22.77 -11.85 3.93
N PHE A 70 -22.72 -11.71 2.61
CA PHE A 70 -21.65 -11.00 1.91
C PHE A 70 -22.15 -10.45 0.57
N CYS A 71 -21.44 -9.48 0.02
CA CYS A 71 -21.79 -8.87 -1.25
C CYS A 71 -21.52 -9.81 -2.43
N THR A 72 -22.58 -10.11 -3.19
CA THR A 72 -22.51 -10.94 -4.41
C THR A 72 -22.50 -10.11 -5.70
N SER A 73 -22.51 -8.77 -5.58
CA SER A 73 -22.57 -7.85 -6.72
C SER A 73 -21.43 -8.10 -7.72
N ARG A 74 -21.75 -7.92 -9.00
CA ARG A 74 -20.79 -7.93 -10.12
C ARG A 74 -20.41 -6.52 -10.57
N GLU A 75 -20.84 -5.50 -9.84
CA GLU A 75 -20.52 -4.11 -10.13
C GLU A 75 -19.01 -3.85 -9.94
N LYS A 76 -18.48 -2.90 -10.74
CA LYS A 76 -17.10 -2.43 -10.59
C LYS A 76 -16.88 -1.96 -9.16
N TYR A 77 -15.71 -2.29 -8.61
CA TYR A 77 -15.31 -1.98 -7.23
C TYR A 77 -16.07 -2.72 -6.13
N LEU A 78 -17.00 -3.64 -6.46
CA LEU A 78 -17.61 -4.58 -5.51
C LEU A 78 -17.25 -6.03 -5.81
N ARG A 79 -17.01 -6.35 -7.08
CA ARG A 79 -16.73 -7.72 -7.52
C ARG A 79 -15.32 -8.21 -7.13
N PRO A 80 -15.11 -9.54 -7.11
CA PRO A 80 -13.78 -10.12 -7.02
C PRO A 80 -12.85 -9.68 -8.16
N THR A 81 -11.58 -9.51 -7.84
CA THR A 81 -10.51 -9.25 -8.81
C THR A 81 -9.32 -10.17 -8.53
N ARG A 82 -8.28 -10.09 -9.38
CA ARG A 82 -7.07 -10.90 -9.19
C ARG A 82 -6.46 -10.63 -7.82
N TYR A 83 -6.18 -11.70 -7.07
CA TYR A 83 -5.59 -11.67 -5.72
C TYR A 83 -6.46 -10.98 -4.64
N CYS A 84 -7.70 -10.60 -4.97
CA CYS A 84 -8.60 -9.89 -4.06
C CYS A 84 -10.01 -10.46 -4.22
N ASN A 85 -10.28 -11.54 -3.47
CA ASN A 85 -11.56 -12.22 -3.45
C ASN A 85 -12.38 -11.83 -2.20
N PRO A 86 -13.36 -10.90 -2.31
CA PRO A 86 -14.19 -10.50 -1.17
C PRO A 86 -15.17 -11.58 -0.68
N ARG A 87 -15.26 -12.70 -1.41
CA ARG A 87 -16.16 -13.82 -1.13
C ARG A 87 -15.45 -15.03 -0.54
N ALA A 88 -14.14 -14.93 -0.30
CA ALA A 88 -13.40 -15.98 0.37
C ALA A 88 -13.94 -16.16 1.81
N PRO A 89 -14.11 -17.40 2.31
CA PRO A 89 -14.65 -17.66 3.65
C PRO A 89 -13.94 -16.85 4.76
N GLU A 90 -12.61 -16.75 4.68
CA GLU A 90 -11.78 -15.98 5.62
C GLU A 90 -12.09 -14.48 5.59
N VAL A 91 -12.34 -13.93 4.40
CA VAL A 91 -12.67 -12.51 4.24
C VAL A 91 -14.07 -12.24 4.77
N VAL A 92 -15.04 -13.11 4.45
CA VAL A 92 -16.42 -12.97 4.93
C VAL A 92 -16.47 -13.06 6.45
N ALA A 93 -15.80 -14.06 7.04
CA ALA A 93 -15.75 -14.23 8.50
C ALA A 93 -15.09 -13.02 9.17
N MET A 94 -13.98 -12.53 8.62
CA MET A 94 -13.31 -11.34 9.14
C MET A 94 -14.17 -10.08 9.00
N ALA A 95 -14.86 -9.90 7.87
CA ALA A 95 -15.78 -8.77 7.69
C ALA A 95 -16.93 -8.81 8.73
N HIS A 96 -17.51 -9.99 9.02
CA HIS A 96 -18.50 -10.12 10.09
C HIS A 96 -17.93 -9.78 11.47
N ALA A 97 -16.72 -10.26 11.79
CA ALA A 97 -16.05 -9.96 13.06
C ALA A 97 -15.75 -8.46 13.24
N LEU A 98 -15.60 -7.73 12.14
CA LEU A 98 -15.40 -6.27 12.13
C LEU A 98 -16.72 -5.48 12.04
N GLY A 99 -17.88 -6.15 12.06
CA GLY A 99 -19.20 -5.50 12.12
C GLY A 99 -19.91 -5.33 10.77
N ALA A 100 -19.48 -6.00 9.69
CA ALA A 100 -20.18 -5.93 8.40
C ALA A 100 -21.67 -6.26 8.57
N TYR A 101 -22.54 -5.40 8.02
CA TYR A 101 -24.01 -5.50 8.13
C TYR A 101 -24.60 -5.30 9.53
N GLN A 102 -23.80 -4.85 10.49
CA GLN A 102 -24.23 -4.55 11.86
C GLN A 102 -24.01 -3.07 12.22
N VAL A 103 -22.94 -2.48 11.70
CA VAL A 103 -22.60 -1.06 11.86
C VAL A 103 -22.75 -0.30 10.54
N SER A 104 -22.61 1.02 10.57
CA SER A 104 -22.64 1.85 9.36
C SER A 104 -21.45 1.56 8.43
N ASP A 105 -21.57 1.91 7.14
CA ASP A 105 -20.48 1.77 6.17
C ASP A 105 -19.22 2.53 6.61
N ALA A 106 -19.38 3.70 7.24
CA ALA A 106 -18.27 4.51 7.74
C ALA A 106 -17.54 3.82 8.90
N GLU A 107 -18.29 3.33 9.90
CA GLU A 107 -17.73 2.60 11.05
C GLU A 107 -17.03 1.32 10.59
N PHE A 108 -17.66 0.57 9.68
CA PHE A 108 -17.06 -0.65 9.14
C PHE A 108 -15.78 -0.37 8.35
N ALA A 109 -15.78 0.64 7.47
CA ALA A 109 -14.60 0.99 6.68
C ALA A 109 -13.43 1.44 7.57
N MET A 110 -13.71 2.16 8.66
CA MET A 110 -12.71 2.53 9.66
C MET A 110 -12.17 1.30 10.39
N ALA A 111 -13.02 0.37 10.83
CA ALA A 111 -12.59 -0.87 11.48
C ALA A 111 -11.75 -1.76 10.53
N ALA A 112 -12.13 -1.85 9.25
CA ALA A 112 -11.37 -2.56 8.23
C ALA A 112 -10.00 -1.91 7.98
N PHE A 113 -9.93 -0.57 7.99
CA PHE A 113 -8.68 0.18 7.89
C PHE A 113 -7.77 -0.11 9.08
N GLU A 114 -8.28 0.03 10.32
CA GLU A 114 -7.52 -0.21 11.54
C GLU A 114 -7.01 -1.65 11.62
N PHE A 115 -7.86 -2.62 11.26
CA PHE A 115 -7.46 -4.02 11.15
C PHE A 115 -6.30 -4.20 10.15
N ALA A 116 -6.46 -3.73 8.92
CA ALA A 116 -5.44 -3.93 7.88
C ALA A 116 -4.12 -3.23 8.22
N LYS A 117 -4.18 -2.06 8.87
CA LYS A 117 -3.01 -1.25 9.25
C LYS A 117 -2.26 -1.80 10.45
N GLU A 118 -2.98 -2.22 11.50
CA GLU A 118 -2.37 -2.51 12.81
C GLU A 118 -2.22 -4.02 13.09
N LYS A 119 -3.00 -4.87 12.41
CA LYS A 119 -2.99 -6.33 12.62
C LYS A 119 -2.19 -7.10 11.58
N LEU A 120 -1.98 -6.55 10.39
CA LEU A 120 -1.12 -7.14 9.36
C LEU A 120 0.29 -6.56 9.43
N VAL A 121 1.30 -7.40 9.16
CA VAL A 121 2.70 -6.97 9.14
C VAL A 121 3.23 -6.95 7.71
N LEU A 122 3.92 -5.86 7.36
CA LEU A 122 4.53 -5.74 6.04
C LEU A 122 5.71 -6.72 5.89
N GLU A 123 5.66 -7.55 4.85
CA GLU A 123 6.69 -8.52 4.48
C GLU A 123 6.85 -8.51 2.95
N ILE A 124 8.08 -8.53 2.46
CA ILE A 124 8.36 -8.63 1.03
C ILE A 124 8.39 -10.10 0.61
N LEU A 125 7.34 -10.54 -0.08
CA LEU A 125 7.17 -11.91 -0.58
C LEU A 125 6.44 -11.92 -1.95
N PRO A 126 6.44 -13.05 -2.68
CA PRO A 126 5.68 -13.19 -3.91
C PRO A 126 4.18 -12.95 -3.70
N PHE A 127 3.51 -12.50 -4.76
CA PHE A 127 2.09 -12.18 -4.70
C PHE A 127 1.18 -13.43 -4.71
N ASP A 128 0.25 -13.49 -3.76
CA ASP A 128 -0.75 -14.56 -3.57
C ASP A 128 -2.15 -14.00 -3.24
N GLY A 129 -3.08 -14.88 -2.80
CA GLY A 129 -4.47 -14.51 -2.53
C GLY A 129 -4.64 -13.71 -1.23
N VAL A 130 -5.77 -13.02 -1.13
CA VAL A 130 -6.11 -12.27 0.10
C VAL A 130 -6.36 -13.24 1.27
N GLU A 131 -6.88 -14.43 0.99
CA GLU A 131 -7.03 -15.54 1.94
C GLU A 131 -5.69 -16.00 2.51
N ASP A 132 -4.64 -16.08 1.69
CA ASP A 132 -3.30 -16.48 2.12
C ASP A 132 -2.69 -15.40 3.01
N THR A 133 -2.91 -14.13 2.67
CA THR A 133 -2.52 -12.98 3.50
C THR A 133 -3.22 -13.02 4.85
N LEU A 134 -4.54 -13.29 4.89
CA LEU A 134 -5.29 -13.40 6.13
C LEU A 134 -4.87 -14.59 7.00
N ARG A 135 -4.54 -15.73 6.40
CA ARG A 135 -4.03 -16.89 7.15
C ARG A 135 -2.65 -16.60 7.74
N ARG A 136 -1.77 -15.98 6.94
CA ARG A 136 -0.38 -15.70 7.27
C ARG A 136 -0.20 -14.51 8.23
N GLY A 137 -1.05 -13.50 8.14
CA GLY A 137 -0.92 -12.25 8.91
C GLY A 137 0.12 -11.26 8.37
N THR A 138 0.75 -11.56 7.23
CA THR A 138 1.80 -10.72 6.64
C THR A 138 1.65 -10.60 5.13
N GLY A 139 2.19 -9.54 4.56
CA GLY A 139 2.08 -9.29 3.12
C GLY A 139 2.83 -8.04 2.68
N THR A 140 3.03 -7.88 1.37
CA THR A 140 3.51 -6.59 0.83
C THR A 140 2.44 -5.51 1.02
N CYS A 141 2.78 -4.23 0.82
CA CYS A 141 1.81 -3.13 0.86
C CYS A 141 0.53 -3.43 0.04
N PHE A 142 0.68 -3.99 -1.17
CA PHE A 142 -0.46 -4.38 -2.01
C PHE A 142 -1.28 -5.54 -1.45
N HIS A 143 -0.71 -6.47 -0.70
CA HIS A 143 -1.50 -7.51 0.00
C HIS A 143 -2.34 -6.89 1.10
N LEU A 144 -1.76 -6.00 1.91
CA LEU A 144 -2.46 -5.29 2.99
C LEU A 144 -3.61 -4.44 2.43
N ILE A 145 -3.37 -3.72 1.33
CA ILE A 145 -4.41 -2.98 0.61
C ILE A 145 -5.49 -3.94 0.05
N SER A 146 -5.08 -5.10 -0.48
CA SER A 146 -6.03 -6.12 -0.96
C SER A 146 -6.93 -6.61 0.16
N VAL A 147 -6.43 -6.78 1.39
CA VAL A 147 -7.24 -7.15 2.55
C VAL A 147 -8.26 -6.06 2.87
N PHE A 148 -7.84 -4.81 3.01
CA PHE A 148 -8.75 -3.68 3.24
C PHE A 148 -9.86 -3.61 2.18
N ILE A 149 -9.48 -3.67 0.90
CA ILE A 149 -10.42 -3.63 -0.22
C ILE A 149 -11.37 -4.84 -0.19
N ALA A 150 -10.86 -6.05 0.04
CA ALA A 150 -11.68 -7.25 0.08
C ALA A 150 -12.69 -7.21 1.22
N LEU A 151 -12.31 -6.73 2.40
CA LEU A 151 -13.22 -6.53 3.54
C LEU A 151 -14.33 -5.53 3.20
N CYS A 152 -13.97 -4.34 2.70
CA CYS A 152 -14.94 -3.32 2.27
C CYS A 152 -15.93 -3.88 1.23
N ARG A 153 -15.39 -4.53 0.19
CA ARG A 153 -16.20 -5.15 -0.87
C ARG A 153 -17.10 -6.24 -0.33
N SER A 154 -16.63 -7.04 0.63
CA SER A 154 -17.42 -8.08 1.29
C SER A 154 -18.64 -7.50 2.00
N ALA A 155 -18.48 -6.35 2.67
CA ALA A 155 -19.57 -5.61 3.32
C ALA A 155 -20.50 -4.86 2.35
N GLY A 156 -20.17 -4.78 1.06
CA GLY A 156 -20.96 -4.05 0.06
C GLY A 156 -20.50 -2.62 -0.19
N ILE A 157 -19.35 -2.23 0.36
CA ILE A 157 -18.72 -0.91 0.17
C ILE A 157 -17.80 -0.96 -1.04
N LYS A 158 -17.99 -0.04 -2.00
CA LYS A 158 -17.10 0.05 -3.16
C LYS A 158 -15.69 0.41 -2.69
N ALA A 159 -14.70 -0.39 -3.06
CA ALA A 159 -13.31 -0.12 -2.72
C ALA A 159 -12.37 -0.38 -3.90
N ARG A 160 -11.29 0.41 -4.01
CA ARG A 160 -10.35 0.39 -5.13
C ARG A 160 -8.93 0.70 -4.70
N TYR A 161 -7.98 0.43 -5.59
CA TYR A 161 -6.56 0.78 -5.39
C TYR A 161 -6.35 2.22 -5.87
N LYS A 162 -5.57 2.98 -5.10
CA LYS A 162 -4.93 4.22 -5.55
C LYS A 162 -3.43 3.98 -5.55
N MET A 163 -2.76 4.29 -6.65
CA MET A 163 -1.33 4.00 -6.83
C MET A 163 -0.63 5.21 -7.42
N PHE A 164 0.64 5.40 -7.11
CA PHE A 164 1.42 6.49 -7.69
C PHE A 164 2.92 6.18 -7.65
N ALA A 165 3.66 6.76 -8.57
CA ALA A 165 5.12 6.71 -8.53
C ALA A 165 5.59 7.78 -7.52
N MET A 166 6.32 7.37 -6.49
CA MET A 166 6.83 8.30 -5.49
C MET A 166 8.04 9.07 -6.02
N SER A 167 8.10 10.38 -5.81
CA SER A 167 9.37 11.09 -5.75
C SER A 167 10.02 10.88 -4.36
N MET A 168 11.35 10.88 -4.29
CA MET A 168 12.04 10.81 -3.01
C MET A 168 11.67 12.03 -2.17
N ILE A 169 11.23 11.82 -0.92
CA ILE A 169 11.22 12.89 0.08
C ILE A 169 12.65 13.15 0.57
N GLN A 170 12.92 14.41 0.92
CA GLN A 170 14.23 14.90 1.35
C GLN A 170 14.80 14.11 2.55
N ALA A 171 13.95 13.64 3.47
CA ALA A 171 14.35 12.81 4.60
C ALA A 171 14.95 11.43 4.20
N TRP A 172 14.65 10.94 3.00
CA TRP A 172 15.30 9.73 2.46
C TRP A 172 16.58 10.07 1.68
N GLN A 173 16.74 11.31 1.19
CA GLN A 173 17.99 11.73 0.52
C GLN A 173 19.16 11.68 1.50
N ASP A 174 18.98 12.16 2.73
CA ASP A 174 20.05 12.19 3.74
C ASP A 174 20.44 10.78 4.21
N GLY A 175 19.46 9.87 4.34
CA GLY A 175 19.66 8.49 4.79
C GLY A 175 20.05 7.47 3.71
N LEU A 176 19.78 7.73 2.43
CA LEU A 176 20.11 6.85 1.29
C LEU A 176 21.39 7.26 0.54
N SER A 177 22.09 8.28 0.99
CA SER A 177 23.45 8.67 0.54
C SER A 177 24.49 7.52 0.54
N VAL A 178 24.11 6.32 0.97
CA VAL A 178 24.99 5.21 1.33
C VAL A 178 24.97 4.04 0.33
N ASP A 179 23.98 3.94 -0.58
CA ASP A 179 23.92 2.82 -1.55
C ASP A 179 23.98 3.29 -3.03
N PRO A 180 25.11 3.10 -3.72
CA PRO A 180 25.29 3.44 -5.13
C PRO A 180 24.29 2.78 -6.09
N LEU A 181 23.72 1.62 -5.72
CA LEU A 181 22.71 0.92 -6.52
C LEU A 181 21.38 1.65 -6.48
N VAL A 182 20.97 2.10 -5.30
CA VAL A 182 19.72 2.86 -5.08
C VAL A 182 19.79 4.21 -5.80
N LYS A 183 20.94 4.88 -5.73
CA LYS A 183 21.17 6.14 -6.46
C LYS A 183 21.11 5.94 -7.97
N LYS A 184 21.83 4.95 -8.52
CA LYS A 184 21.80 4.63 -9.97
C LYS A 184 20.41 4.28 -10.46
N TRP A 185 19.62 3.59 -9.64
CA TRP A 185 18.25 3.21 -9.97
C TRP A 185 17.31 4.43 -10.00
N TYR A 186 17.41 5.30 -8.99
CA TYR A 186 16.66 6.56 -8.96
C TYR A 186 17.04 7.50 -10.12
N ASP A 187 18.35 7.72 -10.35
CA ASP A 187 18.87 8.55 -11.43
C ASP A 187 18.39 8.05 -12.81
N SER A 188 18.18 6.74 -12.96
CA SER A 188 17.73 6.14 -14.22
C SER A 188 16.21 6.16 -14.43
N LEU A 189 15.39 6.28 -13.38
CA LEU A 189 13.93 6.12 -13.46
C LEU A 189 13.14 7.40 -13.12
N GLY A 190 13.74 8.32 -12.36
CA GLY A 190 13.06 9.52 -11.86
C GLY A 190 11.98 9.22 -10.81
N TYR A 191 11.90 7.98 -10.30
CA TYR A 191 11.08 7.56 -9.18
C TYR A 191 11.72 6.36 -8.48
N PHE A 192 11.49 6.22 -7.17
CA PHE A 192 12.08 5.14 -6.38
C PHE A 192 11.17 3.91 -6.38
N MET A 193 9.89 4.05 -6.08
CA MET A 193 8.99 2.89 -5.97
C MET A 193 7.57 3.31 -6.34
N ILE A 194 6.75 2.34 -6.73
CA ILE A 194 5.31 2.54 -6.83
C ILE A 194 4.72 2.30 -5.45
N GLU A 195 4.06 3.31 -4.90
CA GLU A 195 3.27 3.18 -3.67
C GLU A 195 1.82 2.87 -4.02
N GLY A 196 1.12 2.28 -3.05
CA GLY A 196 -0.31 2.02 -3.13
C GLY A 196 -1.03 2.40 -1.85
N GLU A 197 -2.31 2.69 -2.00
CA GLU A 197 -3.30 2.92 -0.95
C GLU A 197 -4.62 2.25 -1.35
N GLY A 198 -5.48 2.04 -0.35
CA GLY A 198 -6.90 1.74 -0.60
C GLY A 198 -7.71 3.02 -0.69
N GLU A 199 -8.83 3.00 -1.40
CA GLU A 199 -9.91 3.98 -1.28
C GLU A 199 -11.23 3.22 -1.09
N ALA A 200 -12.09 3.67 -0.19
CA ALA A 200 -13.45 3.17 0.00
C ALA A 200 -14.48 4.28 -0.24
N LEU A 201 -15.59 3.98 -0.90
CA LEU A 201 -16.68 4.93 -1.14
C LEU A 201 -17.61 4.96 0.08
N VAL A 202 -17.46 5.96 0.93
CA VAL A 202 -18.23 6.17 2.16
C VAL A 202 -18.95 7.50 2.05
N ASP A 203 -20.26 7.54 2.33
CA ASP A 203 -21.10 8.76 2.24
C ASP A 203 -20.95 9.51 0.90
N GLY A 204 -20.86 8.76 -0.20
CA GLY A 204 -20.74 9.32 -1.55
C GLY A 204 -19.35 9.85 -1.92
N ARG A 205 -18.35 9.77 -1.04
CA ARG A 205 -16.97 10.22 -1.28
C ARG A 205 -15.96 9.08 -1.18
N TRP A 206 -14.91 9.14 -1.99
CA TRP A 206 -13.79 8.21 -1.89
C TRP A 206 -12.88 8.64 -0.74
N VAL A 207 -12.79 7.81 0.30
CA VAL A 207 -11.99 8.02 1.50
C VAL A 207 -10.74 7.15 1.43
N VAL A 208 -9.57 7.76 1.62
CA VAL A 208 -8.26 7.09 1.49
C VAL A 208 -7.95 6.22 2.70
N ALA A 209 -7.25 5.11 2.47
CA ALA A 209 -6.80 4.15 3.47
C ALA A 209 -5.32 3.80 3.23
N HIS A 210 -4.41 4.53 3.88
CA HIS A 210 -2.98 4.20 3.88
C HIS A 210 -2.65 3.14 4.94
N VAL A 211 -2.80 1.88 4.54
CA VAL A 211 -2.64 0.70 5.42
C VAL A 211 -1.25 0.08 5.39
N GLY A 212 -0.36 0.55 4.51
CA GLY A 212 0.96 -0.05 4.29
C GLY A 212 1.85 -0.05 5.53
N PRO A 213 2.06 1.11 6.20
CA PRO A 213 2.81 1.18 7.45
C PRO A 213 1.90 1.15 8.68
N SER A 214 2.23 0.29 9.66
CA SER A 214 1.64 0.35 10.99
C SER A 214 2.06 1.61 11.74
N ALA A 215 1.37 1.92 12.84
CA ALA A 215 1.75 3.05 13.68
C ALA A 215 3.22 2.99 14.15
N GLU A 216 3.67 1.80 14.53
CA GLU A 216 5.06 1.52 14.92
C GLU A 216 6.03 1.93 13.81
N ARG A 217 5.75 1.54 12.56
CA ARG A 217 6.64 1.84 11.44
C ARG A 217 6.68 3.34 11.12
N GLN A 218 5.56 4.05 11.26
CA GLN A 218 5.52 5.51 11.11
C GLN A 218 6.27 6.22 12.23
N ALA A 219 6.16 5.70 13.46
CA ALA A 219 6.87 6.22 14.62
C ALA A 219 8.39 6.12 14.49
N ALA A 220 8.90 4.99 13.98
CA ALA A 220 10.33 4.83 13.73
C ALA A 220 10.89 5.83 12.70
N GLY A 221 10.04 6.35 11.82
CA GLY A 221 10.39 7.38 10.84
C GLY A 221 10.11 8.82 11.30
N GLY A 222 9.61 9.04 12.52
CA GLY A 222 9.25 10.37 13.00
C GLY A 222 8.10 11.01 12.22
N ILE A 223 7.20 10.20 11.64
CA ILE A 223 6.04 10.69 10.88
C ILE A 223 4.77 10.58 11.74
N PRO A 224 3.82 11.52 11.63
CA PRO A 224 2.45 11.33 12.09
C PRO A 224 1.84 9.98 11.69
N ILE A 225 0.96 9.44 12.53
CA ILE A 225 0.25 8.19 12.27
C ILE A 225 -0.94 8.50 11.37
N THR A 226 -0.99 7.89 10.19
CA THR A 226 -2.06 8.16 9.22
C THR A 226 -3.38 7.57 9.72
N ARG A 227 -4.44 8.39 9.66
CA ARG A 227 -5.81 8.02 10.02
C ARG A 227 -6.62 7.66 8.77
N PHE A 228 -7.77 7.01 8.96
CA PHE A 228 -8.70 6.78 7.86
C PHE A 228 -9.14 8.11 7.25
N GLY A 229 -9.02 8.25 5.94
CA GLY A 229 -9.23 9.50 5.21
C GLY A 229 -7.99 10.39 5.04
N GLU A 230 -6.86 10.06 5.68
CA GLU A 230 -5.60 10.77 5.44
C GLU A 230 -4.78 10.10 4.35
N ASP A 231 -4.27 10.93 3.44
CA ASP A 231 -3.44 10.55 2.32
C ASP A 231 -1.98 10.40 2.76
N ALA A 232 -1.25 9.42 2.21
CA ALA A 232 0.19 9.37 2.34
C ALA A 232 0.88 10.54 1.60
N LEU A 233 0.21 11.12 0.60
CA LEU A 233 0.71 12.29 -0.12
C LEU A 233 0.72 13.54 0.77
N GLY A 234 1.82 14.28 0.76
CA GLY A 234 2.04 15.44 1.64
C GLY A 234 2.40 15.06 3.08
N ILE A 235 2.21 13.79 3.48
CA ILE A 235 2.64 13.28 4.80
C ILE A 235 3.93 12.48 4.70
N TRP A 236 3.91 11.42 3.89
CA TRP A 236 5.01 10.48 3.66
C TRP A 236 5.67 10.68 2.31
N PHE A 237 4.89 10.99 1.28
CA PHE A 237 5.37 10.95 -0.09
C PHE A 237 4.88 12.15 -0.89
N PHE A 238 5.51 12.35 -2.03
CA PHE A 238 4.96 13.16 -3.10
C PHE A 238 4.79 12.28 -4.33
N ALA A 239 3.66 12.42 -5.01
CA ALA A 239 3.42 11.72 -6.26
C ALA A 239 4.17 12.45 -7.37
N ARG A 240 4.83 11.70 -8.25
CA ARG A 240 5.27 12.24 -9.53
C ARG A 240 4.02 12.71 -10.31
N PRO A 241 4.01 13.94 -10.83
CA PRO A 241 2.85 14.46 -11.56
C PRO A 241 2.39 13.52 -12.68
N GLY A 242 1.07 13.33 -12.80
CA GLY A 242 0.46 12.46 -13.81
C GLY A 242 0.57 10.95 -13.55
N THR A 243 1.09 10.53 -12.39
CA THR A 243 1.26 9.10 -12.06
C THR A 243 0.22 8.53 -11.10
N ILE A 244 -0.72 9.34 -10.62
CA ILE A 244 -1.83 8.86 -9.78
C ILE A 244 -2.76 8.01 -10.64
N MET A 245 -2.94 6.76 -10.22
CA MET A 245 -3.70 5.72 -10.89
C MET A 245 -4.77 5.21 -9.93
N ARG A 246 -6.01 5.09 -10.41
CA ARG A 246 -7.11 4.46 -9.67
C ARG A 246 -7.55 3.21 -10.40
N MET A 247 -7.47 2.07 -9.72
CA MET A 247 -7.54 0.76 -10.37
C MET A 247 -8.48 -0.17 -9.61
N GLU A 248 -9.24 -0.98 -10.34
CA GLU A 248 -10.13 -1.97 -9.72
C GLU A 248 -9.35 -3.18 -9.18
N SER A 249 -8.27 -3.56 -9.86
CA SER A 249 -7.47 -4.75 -9.57
C SER A 249 -6.01 -4.37 -9.39
N VAL A 250 -5.28 -5.21 -8.66
CA VAL A 250 -3.82 -5.22 -8.67
C VAL A 250 -3.32 -5.22 -10.14
N PRO A 251 -2.30 -4.43 -10.47
CA PRO A 251 -1.81 -4.31 -11.84
C PRO A 251 -1.40 -5.65 -12.46
N LEU A 252 -1.62 -5.76 -13.78
CA LEU A 252 -1.20 -6.94 -14.52
C LEU A 252 0.32 -7.09 -14.47
N GLY A 253 0.79 -8.32 -14.36
CA GLY A 253 2.22 -8.63 -14.31
C GLY A 253 2.87 -8.50 -12.92
N LEU A 254 2.27 -7.81 -11.95
CA LEU A 254 2.85 -7.67 -10.60
C LEU A 254 3.13 -9.04 -9.96
N GLY A 255 2.17 -9.97 -10.05
CA GLY A 255 2.34 -11.32 -9.52
C GLY A 255 3.50 -12.09 -10.16
N ALA A 256 3.64 -12.02 -11.48
CA ALA A 256 4.76 -12.66 -12.19
C ALA A 256 6.10 -11.99 -11.86
N GLY A 257 6.13 -10.65 -11.83
CA GLY A 257 7.30 -9.86 -11.48
C GLY A 257 7.79 -10.14 -10.06
N SER A 258 6.90 -10.26 -9.08
CA SER A 258 7.26 -10.59 -7.69
C SER A 258 7.91 -11.98 -7.56
N ARG A 259 7.41 -12.99 -8.30
CA ARG A 259 8.01 -14.34 -8.33
C ARG A 259 9.37 -14.33 -9.02
N LEU A 260 9.52 -13.55 -10.09
CA LEU A 260 10.81 -13.37 -10.75
C LEU A 260 11.82 -12.70 -9.82
N LEU A 261 11.40 -11.64 -9.13
CA LEU A 261 12.24 -10.94 -8.14
C LEU A 261 12.68 -11.89 -7.02
N GLN A 262 11.80 -12.77 -6.53
CA GLN A 262 12.16 -13.77 -5.53
C GLN A 262 13.24 -14.73 -6.03
N ARG A 263 13.25 -15.10 -7.31
CA ARG A 263 14.28 -15.97 -7.89
C ARG A 263 15.62 -15.23 -8.06
N ILE A 264 15.57 -13.95 -8.41
CA ILE A 264 16.77 -13.17 -8.75
C ILE A 264 17.42 -12.55 -7.50
N ALA A 265 16.63 -12.11 -6.53
CA ALA A 265 17.08 -11.34 -5.37
C ALA A 265 16.39 -11.75 -4.05
N PRO A 266 16.38 -13.05 -3.66
CA PRO A 266 15.74 -13.50 -2.43
C PRO A 266 16.37 -12.90 -1.17
N GLY A 267 17.69 -12.68 -1.16
CA GLY A 267 18.40 -12.04 -0.04
C GLY A 267 17.95 -10.60 0.20
N SER A 268 17.83 -9.81 -0.87
CA SER A 268 17.32 -8.43 -0.77
C SER A 268 15.89 -8.35 -0.26
N MET A 269 14.99 -9.22 -0.74
CA MET A 269 13.61 -9.27 -0.21
C MET A 269 13.60 -9.54 1.30
N LYS A 270 14.40 -10.50 1.76
CA LYS A 270 14.52 -10.82 3.19
C LYS A 270 15.11 -9.66 4.00
N ARG A 271 16.15 -8.97 3.49
CA ARG A 271 16.73 -7.78 4.14
C ARG A 271 15.71 -6.66 4.34
N VAL A 272 14.87 -6.40 3.32
CA VAL A 272 13.79 -5.41 3.45
C VAL A 272 12.79 -5.83 4.53
N SER A 273 12.36 -7.09 4.54
CA SER A 273 11.47 -7.61 5.59
C SER A 273 12.09 -7.50 6.99
N LEU A 274 13.38 -7.82 7.16
CA LEU A 274 14.09 -7.66 8.44
C LEU A 274 14.17 -6.19 8.87
N SER A 275 14.44 -5.28 7.92
CA SER A 275 14.44 -3.84 8.19
C SER A 275 13.09 -3.36 8.69
N VAL A 276 11.98 -3.87 8.13
CA VAL A 276 10.62 -3.56 8.58
C VAL A 276 10.39 -4.01 10.03
N LEU A 277 10.85 -5.21 10.40
CA LEU A 277 10.74 -5.68 11.79
C LEU A 277 11.56 -4.81 12.76
N LYS A 278 12.77 -4.40 12.37
CA LYS A 278 13.60 -3.48 13.16
C LYS A 278 12.95 -2.10 13.30
N GLN A 279 12.32 -1.59 12.25
CA GLN A 279 11.53 -0.36 12.30
C GLN A 279 10.34 -0.50 13.26
N ILE A 280 9.61 -1.62 13.20
CA ILE A 280 8.51 -1.88 14.12
C ILE A 280 8.98 -1.86 15.58
N GLU A 281 10.09 -2.54 15.89
CA GLU A 281 10.60 -2.60 17.26
C GLU A 281 11.04 -1.23 17.77
N ARG A 282 11.82 -0.49 16.97
CA ARG A 282 12.20 0.89 17.29
C ARG A 282 10.98 1.80 17.46
N GLY A 283 10.00 1.64 16.59
CA GLY A 283 8.76 2.41 16.60
C GLY A 283 7.95 2.20 17.88
N ARG A 284 7.91 0.97 18.38
CA ARG A 284 7.25 0.64 19.64
C ARG A 284 7.89 1.36 20.82
N GLN A 285 9.23 1.42 20.85
CA GLN A 285 9.97 2.16 21.88
C GLN A 285 9.66 3.66 21.81
N VAL A 286 9.69 4.25 20.61
CA VAL A 286 9.35 5.68 20.40
C VAL A 286 7.92 6.00 20.86
N ILE A 287 6.95 5.13 20.55
CA ILE A 287 5.56 5.30 20.98
C ILE A 287 5.44 5.19 22.50
N GLN A 288 6.15 4.25 23.12
CA GLN A 288 6.15 4.07 24.57
C GLN A 288 6.74 5.27 25.29
N GLU A 289 7.89 5.77 24.83
CA GLU A 289 8.55 6.98 25.37
C GLU A 289 7.68 8.23 25.24
N ALA A 290 6.87 8.32 24.19
CA ALA A 290 5.94 9.42 23.99
C ALA A 290 4.69 9.35 24.86
N GLY A 291 4.45 8.24 25.58
CA GLY A 291 3.25 8.02 26.40
C GLY A 291 2.07 7.42 25.64
N GLY A 292 2.32 6.75 24.51
CA GLY A 292 1.30 6.06 23.71
C GLY A 292 1.12 6.65 22.31
N VAL A 293 0.33 5.95 21.47
CA VAL A 293 0.16 6.27 20.04
C VAL A 293 -0.40 7.68 19.84
N GLN A 294 -1.41 8.05 20.63
CA GLN A 294 -2.07 9.35 20.54
C GLN A 294 -1.13 10.49 20.95
N ALA A 295 -0.35 10.30 22.01
CA ALA A 295 0.60 11.29 22.50
C ALA A 295 1.76 11.49 21.50
N TYR A 296 2.28 10.40 20.94
CA TYR A 296 3.25 10.45 19.84
C TYR A 296 2.68 11.22 18.63
N ASP A 297 1.50 10.84 18.14
CA ASP A 297 0.89 11.43 16.96
C ASP A 297 0.63 12.94 17.13
N ALA A 298 0.08 13.33 18.30
CA ALA A 298 -0.14 14.73 18.64
C ALA A 298 1.17 15.53 18.67
N LYS A 299 2.22 14.99 19.31
CA LYS A 299 3.54 15.61 19.37
C LYS A 299 4.11 15.87 17.98
N VAL A 300 4.13 14.85 17.11
CA VAL A 300 4.73 15.00 15.77
C VAL A 300 3.92 15.93 14.88
N ARG A 301 2.58 15.89 14.96
CA ARG A 301 1.73 16.82 14.22
C ARG A 301 1.94 18.26 14.66
N SER A 302 2.06 18.51 15.96
CA SER A 302 2.35 19.86 16.48
C SER A 302 3.69 20.40 16.00
N ALA A 303 4.72 19.54 15.92
CA ALA A 303 6.06 19.91 15.48
C ALA A 303 6.15 20.24 13.99
N ARG A 304 5.25 19.70 13.15
CA ARG A 304 5.20 19.97 11.71
C ARG A 304 4.61 21.35 11.35
N GLY A 305 3.94 22.01 12.29
CA GLY A 305 3.23 23.27 12.02
C GLY A 305 1.95 23.07 11.20
N PRO A 306 1.20 24.16 10.93
CA PRO A 306 -0.03 24.10 10.16
C PRO A 306 0.23 23.61 8.73
N GLN A 307 -0.53 22.61 8.27
CA GLN A 307 -0.48 22.19 6.88
C GLN A 307 -1.06 23.28 6.00
N THR A 308 -0.34 23.63 4.93
CA THR A 308 -0.85 24.54 3.89
C THR A 308 -2.12 23.91 3.29
N PRO A 309 -3.27 24.60 3.28
CA PRO A 309 -4.50 24.03 2.73
C PRO A 309 -4.30 23.67 1.26
N GLU A 310 -4.93 22.57 0.83
CA GLU A 310 -5.02 22.21 -0.58
C GLU A 310 -5.80 23.31 -1.31
N VAL A 311 -5.11 24.08 -2.15
CA VAL A 311 -5.74 25.10 -2.99
C VAL A 311 -6.34 24.40 -4.21
N GLU A 312 -7.64 24.20 -4.20
CA GLU A 312 -8.36 23.68 -5.36
C GLU A 312 -8.52 24.79 -6.41
N LEU A 313 -7.64 24.82 -7.41
CA LEU A 313 -7.72 25.76 -8.53
C LEU A 313 -8.83 25.32 -9.49
N ILE A 314 -10.02 25.89 -9.34
CA ILE A 314 -11.13 25.70 -10.28
C ILE A 314 -10.91 26.62 -11.49
N ALA A 315 -10.60 26.04 -12.65
CA ALA A 315 -10.58 26.77 -13.90
C ALA A 315 -12.00 27.27 -14.22
N ARG A 316 -12.21 28.60 -14.16
CA ARG A 316 -13.45 29.22 -14.63
C ARG A 316 -13.43 29.28 -16.16
N PRO A 317 -14.48 28.80 -16.86
CA PRO A 317 -14.62 29.06 -18.27
C PRO A 317 -14.97 30.54 -18.45
N GLU A 318 -14.00 31.35 -18.88
CA GLU A 318 -14.26 32.72 -19.30
C GLU A 318 -14.83 32.71 -20.73
N ILE A 319 -15.97 33.38 -20.91
CA ILE A 319 -16.53 33.65 -22.24
C ILE A 319 -15.77 34.84 -22.80
N VAL A 320 -14.98 34.61 -23.84
CA VAL A 320 -14.29 35.67 -24.57
C VAL A 320 -15.22 36.20 -25.64
N PHE A 321 -15.61 37.47 -25.55
CA PHE A 321 -16.22 38.19 -26.66
C PHE A 321 -15.09 38.70 -27.56
N VAL A 322 -15.15 38.35 -28.84
CA VAL A 322 -14.22 38.84 -29.86
C VAL A 322 -14.82 40.11 -30.44
N GLU A 323 -14.07 41.22 -30.42
CA GLU A 323 -14.43 42.47 -31.13
C GLU A 323 -14.33 42.32 -32.65
#